data_AF-A0A0F0H203-F1
#
_entry.id   AF-A0A0F0H203-F1
#
_cell.length_a   1.000
_cell.length_b   1.000
_cell.length_c   1.000
_cell.angle_alpha   90.00
_cell.angle_beta   90.00
_cell.angle_gamma   90.00
#
_symmetry.space_group_name_H-M   'P 1'
#
loop_
_entity.id
_entity.type
_entity.pdbx_description
1 polymer ?
#
loop_
_entity_poly.entity_id
_entity_poly.type
_entity_poly.pdbx_seq_one_letter_code
_entity_poly.pdbx_strand_id
1 'polypeptide(L)'
;LQLTEPHTLKKQTKLPIAVAIDRSSVRESDKRRRTDSVEKARTPAGGMVVLEFVDLPGDEPGRGRMFSERLDCPYDDVYFEELEPRFFSFNSPFGACPDCSCLGNRMEVDPELVIPD
;
A
#
# COMPACT_ATOMS: atom_id res chain seq x y z
N LEU A 1 -15.66 7.19 22.08
CA LEU A 1 -14.83 8.34 21.66
C LEU A 1 -15.64 9.13 20.63
N GLN A 2 -16.29 10.21 21.04
CA GLN A 2 -16.91 11.16 20.11
C GLN A 2 -15.94 12.32 19.94
N LEU A 3 -15.53 12.62 18.70
CA LEU A 3 -14.81 13.85 18.39
C LEU A 3 -15.83 14.99 18.41
N THR A 4 -15.81 15.80 19.47
CA THR A 4 -16.73 16.93 19.63
C THR A 4 -16.19 18.19 18.95
N GLU A 5 -14.87 18.29 18.79
CA GLU A 5 -14.19 19.41 18.14
C GLU A 5 -13.01 18.91 17.28
N PRO A 6 -12.89 19.34 16.01
CA PRO A 6 -11.77 18.97 15.17
C PRO A 6 -10.49 19.75 15.53
N HIS A 7 -9.37 19.06 15.64
CA HIS A 7 -8.07 19.70 15.83
C HIS A 7 -7.62 20.45 14.56
N THR A 8 -7.09 21.67 14.71
CA THR A 8 -6.50 22.43 13.60
C THR A 8 -5.14 21.85 13.21
N LEU A 9 -5.02 21.36 11.98
CA LEU A 9 -3.78 20.78 11.46
C LEU A 9 -2.96 21.80 10.66
N LYS A 10 -1.64 21.70 10.72
CA LYS A 10 -0.74 22.52 9.89
C LYS A 10 -0.81 22.02 8.44
N LYS A 11 -1.29 22.88 7.54
CA LYS A 11 -1.51 22.56 6.12
C LYS A 11 -0.26 22.04 5.38
N GLN A 12 0.93 22.46 5.80
CA GLN A 12 2.21 22.11 5.15
C GLN A 12 2.85 20.83 5.69
N THR A 13 2.22 20.15 6.66
CA THR A 13 2.79 18.95 7.30
C THR A 13 1.99 17.71 6.91
N LYS A 14 2.65 16.72 6.32
CA LYS A 14 2.07 15.37 6.17
C LYS A 14 1.93 14.77 7.57
N LEU A 15 0.69 14.47 7.98
CA LEU A 15 0.38 13.84 9.26
C LEU A 15 -0.38 12.54 8.99
N PRO A 16 0.01 11.41 9.61
CA PRO A 16 -0.79 10.19 9.54
C PRO A 16 -2.05 10.37 10.40
N ILE A 17 -3.23 10.32 9.76
CA ILE A 17 -4.51 10.43 10.43
C ILE A 17 -5.20 9.07 10.37
N ALA A 18 -5.51 8.50 11.53
CA ALA A 18 -6.27 7.27 11.66
C ALA A 18 -7.56 7.53 12.44
N VAL A 19 -8.63 6.81 12.07
CA VAL A 19 -9.92 6.89 12.75
C VAL A 19 -10.14 5.58 13.52
N ALA A 20 -10.34 5.69 14.84
CA ALA A 20 -10.65 4.54 15.66
C ALA A 20 -12.11 4.10 15.42
N ILE A 21 -12.30 2.92 14.84
CA ILE A 21 -13.63 2.40 14.46
C ILE A 21 -14.26 1.51 15.54
N ASP A 22 -13.49 0.56 16.08
CA ASP A 22 -13.94 -0.33 17.15
C ASP A 22 -12.77 -0.64 18.09
N ARG A 23 -13.10 -1.06 19.32
CA ARG A 23 -12.16 -1.62 20.29
C ARG A 23 -12.79 -2.87 20.89
N SER A 24 -12.17 -4.02 20.67
CA SER A 24 -12.67 -5.30 21.17
C SER A 24 -11.54 -6.28 21.46
N SER A 25 -11.80 -7.24 22.36
CA SER A 25 -10.93 -8.39 22.60
C SER A 25 -11.23 -9.50 21.58
N VAL A 26 -10.23 -10.30 21.23
CA VAL A 26 -10.43 -11.43 20.32
C VAL A 26 -11.13 -12.59 21.04
N ARG A 27 -12.35 -12.90 20.62
CA ARG A 27 -13.15 -14.05 21.07
C ARG A 27 -13.83 -14.70 19.87
N GLU A 28 -14.06 -16.01 19.95
CA GLU A 28 -14.68 -16.76 18.85
C GLU A 28 -16.15 -16.37 18.62
N SER A 29 -16.87 -16.06 19.70
CA SER A 29 -18.24 -15.52 19.67
C SER A 29 -18.36 -14.20 18.89
N ASP A 30 -17.27 -13.43 18.81
CA ASP A 30 -17.29 -12.05 18.33
C ASP A 30 -16.92 -11.94 16.85
N LYS A 31 -16.80 -13.08 16.13
CA LYS A 31 -16.39 -13.12 14.73
C LYS A 31 -17.21 -12.17 13.84
N ARG A 32 -18.54 -12.18 13.98
CA ARG A 32 -19.45 -11.32 13.20
C ARG A 32 -19.18 -9.83 13.45
N ARG A 33 -19.07 -9.41 14.71
CA ARG A 33 -18.78 -8.01 15.07
C ARG A 33 -17.44 -7.56 14.49
N ARG A 34 -16.41 -8.41 14.54
CA ARG A 34 -15.09 -8.08 13.98
C ARG A 34 -15.16 -7.90 12.47
N THR A 35 -15.84 -8.79 11.77
CA THR A 35 -16.08 -8.64 10.32
C THR A 35 -16.78 -7.31 10.03
N ASP A 36 -17.88 -7.01 10.72
CA ASP A 36 -18.60 -5.75 10.54
C ASP A 36 -17.72 -4.51 10.81
N SER A 37 -16.80 -4.60 11.77
CA SER A 37 -15.90 -3.49 12.12
C SER A 37 -14.80 -3.30 11.08
N VAL A 38 -14.24 -4.38 10.54
CA VAL A 38 -13.25 -4.34 9.45
C VAL A 38 -13.87 -3.75 8.19
N GLU A 39 -15.07 -4.20 7.81
CA GLU A 39 -15.81 -3.67 6.66
C GLU A 39 -16.13 -2.18 6.81
N LYS A 40 -16.51 -1.75 8.03
CA LYS A 40 -16.73 -0.32 8.32
C LYS A 40 -15.46 0.52 8.23
N ALA A 41 -14.30 -0.03 8.61
CA ALA A 41 -13.02 0.67 8.55
C ALA A 41 -12.53 0.85 7.10
N ARG A 42 -12.85 -0.11 6.23
CA ARG A 42 -12.42 -0.16 4.82
C ARG A 42 -12.80 1.08 4.01
N THR A 43 -14.08 1.44 4.02
CA THR A 43 -14.64 2.50 3.15
C THR A 43 -14.01 3.88 3.35
N PRO A 44 -13.95 4.44 4.58
CA PRO A 44 -13.37 5.78 4.79
C PRO A 44 -11.85 5.83 4.58
N ALA A 45 -11.16 4.69 4.67
CA ALA A 45 -9.71 4.59 4.58
C ALA A 45 -9.22 4.10 3.20
N GLY A 46 -10.10 4.03 2.19
CA GLY A 46 -9.71 3.65 0.83
C GLY A 46 -9.25 2.19 0.66
N GLY A 47 -9.72 1.29 1.53
CA GLY A 47 -9.35 -0.13 1.49
C GLY A 47 -8.24 -0.53 2.48
N MET A 48 -7.76 0.39 3.32
CA MET A 48 -6.75 0.12 4.34
C MET A 48 -7.35 -0.02 5.74
N VAL A 49 -6.80 -0.93 6.55
CA VAL A 49 -7.17 -1.11 7.96
C VAL A 49 -5.91 -1.33 8.79
N VAL A 50 -5.80 -0.62 9.92
CA VAL A 50 -4.72 -0.85 10.90
C VAL A 50 -5.32 -1.45 12.17
N LEU A 51 -4.78 -2.60 12.58
CA LEU A 51 -5.06 -3.22 13.87
C LEU A 51 -3.97 -2.80 14.87
N GLU A 52 -4.38 -2.22 15.98
CA GLU A 52 -3.48 -1.84 17.07
C GLU A 52 -3.70 -2.76 18.29
N PHE A 53 -2.70 -3.57 18.61
CA PHE A 53 -2.69 -4.52 19.72
C PHE A 53 -2.25 -3.82 21.01
N VAL A 54 -3.23 -3.46 21.84
CA VAL A 54 -3.00 -2.67 23.06
C VAL A 54 -2.30 -3.44 24.19
N ASP A 55 -2.24 -4.76 24.08
CA ASP A 55 -1.59 -5.70 25.01
C ASP A 55 -0.07 -5.83 24.80
N LEU A 56 0.45 -5.36 23.67
CA LEU A 56 1.88 -5.33 23.38
C LEU A 56 2.49 -3.97 23.79
N PRO A 57 3.72 -3.90 24.33
CA PRO A 57 4.45 -2.65 24.54
C PRO A 57 4.48 -1.73 23.30
N GLY A 58 4.54 -0.41 23.53
CA GLY A 58 4.40 0.64 22.50
C GLY A 58 5.36 0.50 21.32
N ASP A 59 6.57 0.01 21.59
CA ASP A 59 7.66 -0.07 20.61
C ASP A 59 7.83 -1.48 20.03
N GLU A 60 6.94 -2.42 20.37
CA GLU A 60 7.07 -3.82 19.97
C GLU A 60 6.74 -4.01 18.47
N PRO A 61 7.62 -4.70 17.71
CA PRO A 61 7.32 -5.08 16.34
C PRO A 61 6.02 -5.87 16.25
N GLY A 62 5.07 -5.39 15.44
CA GLY A 62 3.78 -6.04 15.26
C GLY A 62 2.66 -5.58 16.20
N ARG A 63 2.90 -4.56 17.04
CA ARG A 63 1.85 -3.82 17.76
C ARG A 63 0.84 -3.19 16.79
N GLY A 64 1.33 -2.55 15.74
CA GLY A 64 0.52 -2.09 14.62
C GLY A 64 0.63 -3.09 13.47
N ARG A 65 -0.51 -3.59 12.97
CA ARG A 65 -0.57 -4.40 11.76
C ARG A 65 -1.49 -3.75 10.75
N MET A 66 -0.93 -3.40 9.61
CA MET A 66 -1.65 -2.82 8.49
C MET A 66 -2.08 -3.92 7.53
N PHE A 67 -3.31 -3.78 7.02
CA PHE A 67 -3.91 -4.61 5.99
C PHE A 67 -4.43 -3.68 4.89
N SER A 68 -4.30 -4.09 3.65
CA SER A 68 -4.88 -3.41 2.50
C SER A 68 -5.50 -4.44 1.57
N GLU A 69 -6.55 -4.06 0.87
CA GLU A 69 -7.13 -4.87 -0.21
C GLU A 69 -6.68 -4.39 -1.59
N ARG A 70 -6.00 -3.25 -1.63
CA ARG A 70 -5.31 -2.81 -2.84
C ARG A 70 -3.95 -3.49 -2.89
N LEU A 71 -3.41 -3.62 -4.09
CA LEU A 71 -2.03 -4.03 -4.27
C LEU A 71 -1.13 -2.82 -4.04
N ASP A 72 -1.08 -2.33 -2.81
CA ASP A 72 -0.24 -1.21 -2.39
C ASP A 72 0.92 -1.68 -1.51
N CYS A 73 2.04 -0.96 -1.60
CA CYS A 73 3.08 -1.09 -0.61
C CYS A 73 2.64 -0.33 0.65
N PRO A 74 2.66 -0.93 1.85
CA PRO A 74 2.30 -0.23 3.08
C PRO A 74 3.36 0.78 3.54
N TYR A 75 4.54 0.78 2.93
CA TYR A 75 5.69 1.61 3.31
C TYR A 75 6.01 2.69 2.27
N ASP A 76 5.66 2.45 1.02
CA ASP A 76 5.97 3.32 -0.11
C ASP A 76 4.68 3.69 -0.83
N ASP A 77 4.59 4.90 -1.39
CA ASP A 77 3.41 5.37 -2.15
C ASP A 77 3.27 4.67 -3.54
N VAL A 78 3.62 3.38 -3.62
CA VAL A 78 3.55 2.54 -4.82
C VAL A 78 2.32 1.65 -4.73
N TYR A 79 1.50 1.69 -5.76
CA TYR A 79 0.35 0.80 -5.90
C TYR A 79 0.29 0.21 -7.31
N PHE A 80 -0.26 -0.99 -7.40
CA PHE A 80 -0.51 -1.70 -8.63
C PHE A 80 -2.01 -1.81 -8.88
N GLU A 81 -2.37 -1.85 -10.16
CA GLU A 81 -3.70 -2.29 -10.59
C GLU A 81 -3.83 -3.81 -10.42
N GLU A 82 -5.05 -4.33 -10.58
CA GLU A 82 -5.29 -5.76 -10.51
C GLU A 82 -4.40 -6.53 -11.48
N LEU A 83 -3.67 -7.54 -11.00
CA LEU A 83 -2.68 -8.25 -11.79
C LEU A 83 -3.34 -9.08 -12.90
N GLU A 84 -3.24 -8.57 -14.12
CA GLU A 84 -3.64 -9.26 -15.34
C GLU A 84 -2.43 -9.87 -16.08
N PRO A 85 -2.62 -10.97 -16.84
CA PRO A 85 -1.55 -11.57 -17.64
C PRO A 85 -0.83 -10.62 -18.60
N ARG A 86 -1.52 -9.57 -19.08
CA ARG A 86 -0.96 -8.56 -19.99
C ARG A 86 0.21 -7.77 -19.40
N PHE A 87 0.28 -7.63 -18.07
CA PHE A 87 1.41 -6.97 -17.40
C PHE A 87 2.70 -7.78 -17.50
N PHE A 88 2.61 -9.08 -17.77
CA PHE A 88 3.77 -9.96 -17.97
C PHE A 88 4.11 -10.18 -19.45
N SER A 89 3.36 -9.55 -20.35
CA SER A 89 3.61 -9.65 -21.79
C SER A 89 4.45 -8.47 -22.26
N PHE A 90 5.69 -8.75 -22.67
CA PHE A 90 6.52 -7.76 -23.37
C PHE A 90 5.92 -7.38 -24.73
N ASN A 91 5.00 -8.17 -25.29
CA ASN A 91 4.28 -7.79 -26.52
C ASN A 91 3.11 -6.82 -26.27
N SER A 92 2.88 -6.42 -25.02
CA SER A 92 1.83 -5.48 -24.62
C SER A 92 2.45 -4.19 -24.12
N PRO A 93 1.89 -3.01 -24.42
CA PRO A 93 2.37 -1.75 -23.84
C PRO A 93 2.31 -1.72 -22.31
N PHE A 94 1.50 -2.59 -21.69
CA PHE A 94 1.37 -2.68 -20.23
C PHE A 94 2.52 -3.44 -19.55
N GLY A 95 3.11 -4.44 -20.21
CA GLY A 95 4.29 -5.18 -19.72
C GLY A 95 5.60 -4.74 -20.38
N ALA A 96 5.51 -3.77 -21.28
CA ALA A 96 6.62 -3.19 -22.01
C ALA A 96 7.57 -2.42 -21.10
N CYS A 97 8.87 -2.68 -21.23
CA CYS A 97 9.85 -1.74 -20.70
C CYS A 97 9.79 -0.43 -21.52
N PRO A 98 9.54 0.74 -20.89
CA PRO A 98 9.39 2.02 -21.59
C PRO A 98 10.70 2.48 -22.26
N ASP A 99 11.81 1.92 -21.81
CA ASP A 99 13.16 2.31 -22.17
C ASP A 99 13.72 1.59 -23.41
N CYS A 100 13.24 0.38 -23.71
CA CYS A 100 13.76 -0.44 -24.81
C CYS A 100 12.66 -0.90 -25.78
N SER A 101 11.45 -0.32 -25.69
CA SER A 101 10.31 -0.65 -26.56
C SER A 101 10.08 -2.15 -26.70
N CYS A 102 10.21 -2.87 -25.57
CA CYS A 102 10.05 -4.33 -25.48
C CYS A 102 11.09 -5.19 -26.21
N LEU A 103 12.15 -4.61 -26.75
CA LEU A 103 13.17 -5.36 -27.47
C LEU A 103 14.13 -6.09 -26.52
N GLY A 104 14.25 -5.61 -25.27
CA GLY A 104 15.18 -6.16 -24.28
C GLY A 104 16.64 -5.81 -24.54
N ASN A 105 16.92 -5.04 -25.59
CA ASN A 105 18.24 -4.53 -25.95
C ASN A 105 18.15 -3.06 -26.39
N ARG A 106 19.29 -2.39 -26.44
CA ARG A 106 19.46 -1.03 -26.99
C ARG A 106 20.61 -1.05 -27.97
N MET A 107 20.45 -0.32 -29.06
CA MET A 107 21.54 -0.08 -30.01
C MET A 107 22.35 1.11 -29.49
N GLU A 108 23.53 0.82 -28.97
CA GLU A 108 24.48 1.83 -28.49
C GLU A 108 25.75 1.74 -29.32
N VAL A 109 26.47 2.87 -29.43
CA VAL A 109 27.73 2.90 -30.16
C VAL A 109 28.78 2.20 -29.30
N ASP A 110 29.40 1.17 -29.86
CA ASP A 110 30.52 0.48 -29.23
C ASP A 110 31.80 1.32 -29.39
N PRO A 111 32.39 1.86 -28.30
CA PRO A 111 33.59 2.68 -28.37
C PRO A 111 34.79 1.98 -29.01
N GLU A 112 34.88 0.65 -28.88
CA GLU A 112 35.98 -0.15 -29.45
C GLU A 112 35.91 -0.24 -30.98
N LEU A 113 34.72 -0.05 -31.56
CA LEU A 113 34.52 -0.02 -33.01
C LEU A 113 34.67 1.39 -33.61
N VAL A 114 34.77 2.44 -32.78
CA VAL A 114 34.86 3.85 -33.24
C VAL A 114 36.29 4.26 -33.55
N ILE A 115 37.28 3.73 -32.82
CA ILE A 115 38.70 4.03 -33.04
C ILE A 115 39.40 2.73 -33.48
N PRO A 116 39.47 2.46 -34.80
CA PRO A 116 40.36 1.44 -35.31
C PRO A 116 41.82 1.93 -35.23
N ASP A 117 42.74 1.04 -34.86
CA ASP A 117 44.21 1.26 -34.84
C ASP A 117 44.74 1.87 -36.16
#